data_AF-A0A842Q1W3-F1
#
_entry.id   AF-A0A842Q1W3-F1
#
_cell.length_a   1.000
_cell.length_b   1.000
_cell.length_c   1.000
_cell.angle_alpha   90.00
_cell.angle_beta   90.00
_cell.angle_gamma   90.00
#
_symmetry.space_group_name_H-M   'P 1'
#
loop_
_entity.id
_entity.type
_entity.pdbx_description
1 polymer ?
#
loop_
_entity_poly.entity_id
_entity_poly.type
_entity_poly.pdbx_seq_one_letter_code
_entity_poly.pdbx_strand_id
1 'polypeptide(L)'
;MSPIKIGTSGYTYSWNKAKPTPFQWYINQGFNSVEINASYYRFPTESWIKTWLSTAPDYFTFSIKVNRSITDYTGLKGERALQLWNKFRSTLDRISDSIDFWLFKMPPTFKYTSENIEIVSKFFNKIKLDNNNKAVLEFRDPSWWNVIDKIAEVGIVFCSVDAPGLPRTRIVTNNAIYLRIHGYKKWYSYIYSQAELD
;
A
#
# COMPACT_ATOMS: atom_id res chain seq x y z
N MET A 1 2.05 -9.79 -20.73
CA MET A 1 1.40 -8.79 -19.87
C MET A 1 1.54 -9.24 -18.43
N SER A 2 1.96 -8.35 -17.51
CA SER A 2 1.90 -8.67 -16.08
C SER A 2 0.43 -8.79 -15.65
N PRO A 3 0.06 -9.82 -14.86
CA PRO A 3 -1.34 -10.04 -14.48
C PRO A 3 -1.85 -8.90 -13.59
N ILE A 4 -3.09 -8.45 -13.83
CA ILE A 4 -3.77 -7.45 -12.99
C ILE A 4 -4.03 -8.08 -11.61
N LYS A 5 -3.58 -7.40 -10.56
CA LYS A 5 -3.83 -7.79 -9.17
C LYS A 5 -5.01 -7.00 -8.63
N ILE A 6 -6.04 -7.70 -8.18
CA ILE A 6 -7.29 -7.12 -7.66
C ILE A 6 -7.54 -7.67 -6.26
N GLY A 7 -7.89 -6.78 -5.36
CA GLY A 7 -8.17 -7.10 -3.97
C GLY A 7 -8.83 -5.96 -3.21
N THR A 8 -9.03 -6.17 -1.91
CA THR A 8 -9.57 -5.18 -0.97
C THR A 8 -8.47 -4.70 0.00
N SER A 9 -8.74 -3.60 0.72
CA SER A 9 -7.91 -3.17 1.85
C SER A 9 -8.16 -4.01 3.11
N GLY A 10 -7.80 -5.28 3.03
CA GLY A 10 -7.93 -6.28 4.08
C GLY A 10 -9.15 -7.18 3.88
N TYR A 11 -9.16 -8.31 4.60
CA TYR A 11 -10.17 -9.35 4.42
C TYR A 11 -11.00 -9.63 5.68
N THR A 12 -10.66 -9.10 6.85
CA THR A 12 -11.39 -9.39 8.10
C THR A 12 -12.39 -8.27 8.42
N TYR A 13 -13.59 -8.37 7.86
CA TYR A 13 -14.67 -7.41 8.02
C TYR A 13 -16.03 -8.11 8.12
N SER A 14 -17.09 -7.39 8.48
CA SER A 14 -18.45 -7.93 8.66
C SER A 14 -19.06 -8.57 7.42
N TRP A 15 -18.59 -8.19 6.23
CA TRP A 15 -19.01 -8.80 4.96
C TRP A 15 -18.34 -10.15 4.67
N ASN A 16 -17.23 -10.48 5.35
CA ASN A 16 -16.52 -11.74 5.16
C ASN A 16 -17.16 -12.83 6.03
N LYS A 17 -17.62 -13.92 5.41
CA LYS A 17 -18.29 -15.03 6.13
C LYS A 17 -17.35 -15.88 6.98
N ALA A 18 -16.03 -15.71 6.84
CA ALA A 18 -14.99 -16.33 7.66
C ALA A 18 -14.99 -17.87 7.68
N LYS A 19 -15.52 -18.53 6.64
CA LYS A 19 -15.60 -19.99 6.55
C LYS A 19 -14.76 -20.51 5.37
N PRO A 20 -13.76 -21.39 5.59
CA PRO A 20 -13.32 -21.97 6.88
C PRO A 20 -12.47 -21.02 7.74
N THR A 21 -11.79 -20.06 7.12
CA THR A 21 -11.13 -18.93 7.78
C THR A 21 -11.41 -17.66 6.99
N PRO A 22 -11.24 -16.44 7.55
CA PRO A 22 -11.39 -15.20 6.80
C PRO A 22 -10.55 -15.15 5.52
N PHE A 23 -9.31 -15.63 5.59
CA PHE A 23 -8.38 -15.55 4.46
C PHE A 23 -8.70 -16.60 3.38
N GLN A 24 -9.01 -17.84 3.75
CA GLN A 24 -9.44 -18.85 2.78
C GLN A 24 -10.74 -18.45 2.08
N TRP A 25 -11.73 -17.93 2.83
CA TRP A 25 -12.96 -17.43 2.23
C TRP A 25 -12.70 -16.34 1.20
N TYR A 26 -11.78 -15.43 1.51
CA TYR A 26 -11.41 -14.30 0.65
C TYR A 26 -10.77 -14.78 -0.66
N ILE A 27 -9.83 -15.72 -0.58
CA ILE A 27 -9.22 -16.35 -1.77
C ILE A 27 -10.30 -17.05 -2.60
N ASN A 28 -11.23 -17.76 -1.96
CA ASN A 28 -12.33 -18.45 -2.64
C ASN A 28 -13.31 -17.51 -3.35
N GLN A 29 -13.26 -16.20 -3.12
CA GLN A 29 -14.03 -15.21 -3.90
C GLN A 29 -13.35 -14.86 -5.25
N GLY A 30 -12.17 -15.41 -5.54
CA GLY A 30 -11.42 -15.17 -6.77
C GLY A 30 -10.43 -14.00 -6.69
N PHE A 31 -10.26 -13.37 -5.52
CA PHE A 31 -9.23 -12.36 -5.34
C PHE A 31 -7.83 -12.98 -5.44
N ASN A 32 -6.94 -12.33 -6.19
CA ASN A 32 -5.57 -12.78 -6.42
C ASN A 32 -4.52 -11.92 -5.69
N SER A 33 -4.97 -10.91 -4.94
CA SER A 33 -4.14 -10.12 -4.06
C SER A 33 -4.95 -9.55 -2.90
N VAL A 34 -4.26 -9.07 -1.86
CA VAL A 34 -4.86 -8.27 -0.80
C VAL A 34 -3.91 -7.21 -0.27
N GLU A 35 -4.44 -6.04 0.05
CA GLU A 35 -3.70 -5.03 0.80
C GLU A 35 -3.88 -5.26 2.30
N ILE A 36 -2.81 -5.58 3.01
CA ILE A 36 -2.84 -5.80 4.46
C ILE A 36 -2.92 -4.45 5.16
N ASN A 37 -4.14 -3.95 5.39
CA ASN A 37 -4.35 -2.68 6.08
C ASN A 37 -4.07 -2.78 7.59
N ALA A 38 -4.23 -3.97 8.19
CA ALA A 38 -4.02 -4.16 9.63
C ALA A 38 -2.56 -3.90 10.07
N SER A 39 -1.59 -4.07 9.17
CA SER A 39 -0.17 -3.78 9.44
C SER A 39 0.13 -2.28 9.63
N TYR A 40 -0.78 -1.41 9.16
CA TYR A 40 -0.73 0.02 9.46
C TYR A 40 -0.80 0.31 10.96
N TYR A 41 -1.56 -0.49 11.71
CA TYR A 41 -1.82 -0.26 13.13
C TYR A 41 -0.90 -1.05 14.06
N ARG A 42 -0.51 -2.26 13.65
CA ARG A 42 0.38 -3.15 14.42
C ARG A 42 1.36 -3.87 13.52
N PHE A 43 2.47 -4.34 14.08
CA PHE A 43 3.43 -5.12 13.30
C PHE A 43 2.82 -6.51 13.00
N PRO A 44 3.05 -7.08 11.79
CA PRO A 44 2.69 -8.45 11.48
C PRO A 44 3.24 -9.43 12.51
N THR A 45 2.49 -10.51 12.77
CA THR A 45 2.86 -11.54 13.73
C THR A 45 3.15 -12.84 13.01
N GLU A 46 3.96 -13.71 13.61
CA GLU A 46 4.24 -15.06 13.07
C GLU A 46 2.96 -15.87 12.78
N SER A 47 1.89 -15.67 13.55
CA SER A 47 0.61 -16.33 13.32
C SER A 47 -0.04 -15.89 12.00
N TRP A 48 0.06 -14.60 11.64
CA TRP A 48 -0.40 -14.11 10.33
C TRP A 48 0.42 -14.73 9.22
N ILE A 49 1.75 -14.69 9.35
CA ILE A 49 2.68 -15.23 8.35
C ILE A 49 2.41 -16.72 8.11
N LYS A 50 2.27 -17.51 9.19
CA LYS A 50 1.92 -18.94 9.11
C LYS A 50 0.60 -19.17 8.36
N THR A 51 -0.42 -18.36 8.65
CA THR A 51 -1.72 -18.45 7.98
C THR A 51 -1.61 -18.14 6.49
N TRP A 52 -0.84 -17.12 6.13
CA TRP A 52 -0.65 -16.75 4.72
C TRP A 52 0.12 -17.84 3.97
N LEU A 53 1.24 -18.31 4.50
CA LEU A 53 2.04 -19.37 3.90
C LEU A 53 1.29 -20.69 3.74
N SER A 54 0.36 -21.02 4.64
CA SER A 54 -0.39 -22.28 4.56
C SER A 54 -1.58 -22.26 3.63
N THR A 55 -2.02 -21.07 3.19
CA THR A 55 -3.34 -20.86 2.58
C THR A 55 -3.27 -20.16 1.23
N ALA A 56 -2.31 -19.24 1.05
CA ALA A 56 -2.16 -18.49 -0.19
C ALA A 56 -1.65 -19.43 -1.30
N PRO A 57 -2.30 -19.47 -2.47
CA PRO A 57 -1.75 -20.17 -3.63
C PRO A 57 -0.53 -19.41 -4.17
N ASP A 58 0.35 -20.10 -4.90
CA ASP A 58 1.64 -19.55 -5.37
C ASP A 58 1.53 -18.24 -6.17
N TYR A 59 0.39 -18.01 -6.85
CA TYR A 59 0.16 -16.79 -7.64
C TYR A 59 -0.32 -15.60 -6.80
N PHE A 60 -0.72 -15.82 -5.56
CA PHE A 60 -1.34 -14.81 -4.71
C PHE A 60 -0.29 -13.88 -4.13
N THR A 61 -0.52 -12.57 -4.25
CA THR A 61 0.44 -11.56 -3.80
C THR A 61 -0.14 -10.59 -2.79
N PHE A 62 0.73 -9.97 -2.00
CA PHE A 62 0.35 -9.05 -0.95
C PHE A 62 0.82 -7.64 -1.28
N SER A 63 -0.02 -6.66 -0.96
CA SER A 63 0.42 -5.29 -0.75
C SER A 63 0.45 -5.01 0.75
N ILE A 64 1.59 -4.61 1.29
CA ILE A 64 1.74 -4.36 2.72
C ILE A 64 1.64 -2.88 2.98
N LYS A 65 0.60 -2.47 3.73
CA LYS A 65 0.51 -1.09 4.20
C LYS A 65 1.49 -0.89 5.35
N VAL A 66 2.43 0.01 5.13
CA VAL A 66 3.52 0.29 6.07
C VAL A 66 2.96 0.86 7.37
N ASN A 67 3.55 0.45 8.49
CA ASN A 67 3.08 0.83 9.81
C ASN A 67 3.11 2.36 10.01
N ARG A 68 2.06 2.90 10.64
CA ARG A 68 1.91 4.35 10.91
C ARG A 68 3.03 4.96 11.73
N SER A 69 3.81 4.16 12.46
CA SER A 69 5.00 4.65 13.16
C SER A 69 6.09 5.16 12.20
N ILE A 70 6.14 4.63 10.97
CA ILE A 70 7.10 5.01 9.93
C ILE A 70 6.55 6.18 9.09
N THR A 71 5.26 6.15 8.75
CA THR A 71 4.65 7.21 7.92
C THR A 71 4.13 8.39 8.74
N ASP A 72 3.20 8.15 9.66
CA ASP A 72 2.45 9.23 10.33
C ASP A 72 3.21 9.81 11.53
N TYR A 73 3.95 9.00 12.28
CA TYR A 73 4.62 9.46 13.50
C TYR A 73 6.02 10.01 13.26
N THR A 74 6.81 9.34 12.42
CA THR A 74 8.16 9.84 12.07
C THR A 74 8.16 10.68 10.80
N GLY A 75 7.13 10.60 9.95
CA GLY A 75 7.10 11.35 8.69
C GLY A 75 8.22 10.94 7.74
N LEU A 76 8.70 9.69 7.83
CA LEU A 76 9.91 9.20 7.13
C LEU A 76 11.22 9.90 7.56
N LYS A 77 11.21 10.72 8.62
CA LYS A 77 12.36 11.53 9.02
C LYS A 77 13.34 10.77 9.93
N GLY A 78 14.62 10.91 9.60
CA GLY A 78 15.74 10.54 10.48
C GLY A 78 15.95 9.04 10.69
N GLU A 79 16.95 8.72 11.51
CA GLU A 79 17.41 7.34 11.74
C GLU A 79 16.33 6.45 12.38
N ARG A 80 15.49 7.03 13.24
CA ARG A 80 14.38 6.32 13.86
C ARG A 80 13.42 5.72 12.83
N ALA A 81 13.12 6.44 11.75
CA ALA A 81 12.23 5.93 10.70
C ALA A 81 12.84 4.71 10.00
N LEU A 82 14.15 4.73 9.73
CA LEU A 82 14.87 3.62 9.09
C LEU A 82 14.96 2.39 9.98
N GLN A 83 15.22 2.57 11.28
CA GLN A 83 15.22 1.47 12.25
C GLN A 83 13.84 0.82 12.37
N LEU A 84 12.78 1.63 12.42
CA LEU A 84 11.39 1.12 12.44
C LEU A 84 11.05 0.39 11.14
N TRP A 85 11.47 0.92 9.99
CA TRP A 85 11.30 0.26 8.70
C TRP A 85 11.99 -1.11 8.68
N ASN A 86 13.27 -1.18 9.05
CA ASN A 86 14.01 -2.44 9.04
C ASN A 86 13.36 -3.48 9.96
N LYS A 87 12.97 -3.07 11.18
CA LYS A 87 12.26 -3.93 12.12
C LYS A 87 10.89 -4.38 11.59
N PHE A 88 10.17 -3.52 10.90
CA PHE A 88 8.86 -3.84 10.33
C PHE A 88 9.00 -4.81 9.16
N ARG A 89 9.89 -4.50 8.22
CA ARG A 89 10.18 -5.32 7.04
C ARG A 89 10.61 -6.73 7.44
N SER A 90 11.49 -6.85 8.44
CA SER A 90 11.99 -8.16 8.89
C SER A 90 10.91 -9.10 9.43
N THR A 91 9.75 -8.57 9.89
CA THR A 91 8.62 -9.42 10.30
C THR A 91 7.95 -10.16 9.14
N LEU A 92 8.29 -9.80 7.90
CA LEU A 92 7.68 -10.28 6.67
C LEU A 92 8.66 -11.01 5.76
N ASP A 93 9.93 -11.20 6.18
CA ASP A 93 10.98 -11.82 5.36
C ASP A 93 10.55 -13.19 4.80
N ARG A 94 9.78 -13.97 5.57
CA ARG A 94 9.29 -15.30 5.17
C ARG A 94 8.28 -15.29 4.02
N ILE A 95 7.73 -14.13 3.67
CA ILE A 95 6.79 -13.96 2.54
C ILE A 95 7.25 -12.86 1.58
N SER A 96 8.53 -12.44 1.63
CA SER A 96 9.06 -11.34 0.82
C SER A 96 8.78 -11.50 -0.67
N ASP A 97 8.85 -12.74 -1.15
CA ASP A 97 8.67 -13.11 -2.56
C ASP A 97 7.20 -13.03 -3.01
N SER A 98 6.26 -13.06 -2.06
CA SER A 98 4.84 -12.89 -2.32
C SER A 98 4.38 -11.44 -2.14
N ILE A 99 5.26 -10.50 -1.79
CA ILE A 99 4.90 -9.08 -1.66
C ILE A 99 5.14 -8.40 -3.01
N ASP A 100 4.15 -7.71 -3.57
CA ASP A 100 4.38 -6.90 -4.77
C ASP A 100 4.72 -5.44 -4.38
N PHE A 101 4.03 -4.93 -3.37
CA PHE A 101 4.05 -3.51 -3.02
C PHE A 101 4.17 -3.25 -1.52
N TRP A 102 4.94 -2.22 -1.20
CA TRP A 102 4.99 -1.61 0.12
C TRP A 102 4.30 -0.24 0.05
N LEU A 103 3.09 -0.15 0.61
CA LEU A 103 2.29 1.07 0.56
C LEU A 103 2.60 1.99 1.75
N PHE A 104 3.25 3.11 1.45
CA PHE A 104 3.50 4.23 2.35
C PHE A 104 2.41 5.28 2.15
N LYS A 105 1.32 5.18 2.93
CA LYS A 105 0.29 6.23 2.95
C LYS A 105 0.72 7.36 3.89
N MET A 106 0.82 8.57 3.37
CA MET A 106 1.18 9.77 4.14
C MET A 106 -0.08 10.45 4.74
N PRO A 107 0.01 11.08 5.93
CA PRO A 107 -1.10 11.82 6.51
C PRO A 107 -1.45 13.08 5.69
N PRO A 108 -2.68 13.62 5.80
CA PRO A 108 -3.08 14.85 5.12
C PRO A 108 -2.24 16.08 5.47
N THR A 109 -1.59 16.07 6.63
CA THR A 109 -0.68 17.14 7.06
C THR A 109 0.66 17.13 6.32
N PHE A 110 1.01 16.03 5.64
CA PHE A 110 2.24 15.92 4.86
C PHE A 110 2.02 16.54 3.47
N LYS A 111 2.18 17.86 3.37
CA LYS A 111 2.01 18.64 2.14
C LYS A 111 3.29 18.68 1.32
N TYR A 112 3.20 18.99 0.02
CA TYR A 112 4.38 19.23 -0.78
C TYR A 112 5.10 20.49 -0.28
N THR A 113 6.37 20.31 0.10
CA THR A 113 7.34 21.36 0.43
C THR A 113 8.72 20.88 -0.01
N SER A 114 9.67 21.79 -0.19
CA SER A 114 11.06 21.43 -0.52
C SER A 114 11.68 20.50 0.54
N GLU A 115 11.34 20.69 1.82
CA GLU A 115 11.78 19.82 2.90
C GLU A 115 11.18 18.41 2.79
N ASN A 116 9.87 18.30 2.53
CA ASN A 116 9.19 17.01 2.52
C ASN A 116 9.58 16.13 1.32
N ILE A 117 9.85 16.72 0.15
CA ILE A 117 10.40 15.95 -0.98
C ILE A 117 11.81 15.46 -0.68
N GLU A 118 12.65 16.28 -0.04
CA GLU A 118 14.00 15.86 0.37
C GLU A 118 13.95 14.72 1.40
N ILE A 119 13.00 14.75 2.33
CA ILE A 119 12.76 13.66 3.28
C ILE A 119 12.40 12.37 2.57
N VAL A 120 11.48 12.43 1.59
CA VAL A 120 11.11 11.28 0.76
C VAL A 120 12.35 10.75 0.05
N SER A 121 13.08 11.58 -0.69
CA SER A 121 14.29 11.17 -1.41
C SER A 121 15.33 10.53 -0.47
N LYS A 122 15.62 11.15 0.68
CA LYS A 122 16.59 10.63 1.66
C LYS A 122 16.17 9.28 2.25
N PHE A 123 14.89 9.10 2.55
CA PHE A 123 14.39 7.84 3.11
C PHE A 123 14.50 6.73 2.06
N PHE A 124 13.98 6.95 0.85
CA PHE A 124 13.92 5.93 -0.18
C PHE A 124 15.28 5.61 -0.81
N ASN A 125 16.22 6.57 -0.84
CA ASN A 125 17.62 6.29 -1.22
C ASN A 125 18.34 5.38 -0.21
N LYS A 126 17.85 5.29 1.03
CA LYS A 126 18.47 4.48 2.10
C LYS A 126 17.82 3.13 2.27
N ILE A 127 16.50 3.00 2.06
CA ILE A 127 15.85 1.70 2.14
C ILE A 127 16.18 0.90 0.88
N LYS A 128 16.65 -0.34 1.07
CA LYS A 128 16.76 -1.30 -0.03
C LYS A 128 15.46 -2.09 -0.07
N LEU A 129 14.87 -2.16 -1.26
CA LEU A 129 13.78 -3.09 -1.54
C LEU A 129 14.38 -4.26 -2.32
N ASP A 130 14.00 -5.46 -1.93
CA ASP A 130 14.48 -6.69 -2.56
C ASP A 130 13.60 -7.03 -3.80
N ASN A 131 13.93 -8.12 -4.51
CA ASN A 131 13.05 -8.96 -5.33
C ASN A 131 12.00 -8.26 -6.22
N ASN A 132 12.37 -7.17 -6.91
CA ASN A 132 11.47 -6.36 -7.76
C ASN A 132 10.25 -5.76 -7.03
N ASN A 133 10.18 -5.83 -5.69
CA ASN A 133 9.12 -5.21 -4.90
C ASN A 133 9.18 -3.69 -5.09
N LYS A 134 8.02 -3.02 -5.12
CA LYS A 134 7.96 -1.57 -5.33
C LYS A 134 7.43 -0.84 -4.10
N ALA A 135 8.06 0.29 -3.77
CA ALA A 135 7.45 1.26 -2.88
C ALA A 135 6.33 1.99 -3.61
N VAL A 136 5.22 2.20 -2.91
CA VAL A 136 4.11 3.03 -3.36
C VAL A 136 3.92 4.15 -2.35
N LEU A 137 3.93 5.41 -2.80
CA LEU A 137 3.56 6.55 -1.97
C LEU A 137 2.14 7.01 -2.28
N GLU A 138 1.32 7.11 -1.23
CA GLU A 138 -0.03 7.65 -1.33
C GLU A 138 -0.15 8.94 -0.52
N PHE A 139 -0.41 10.02 -1.24
CA PHE A 139 -0.60 11.33 -0.65
C PHE A 139 -2.09 11.63 -0.40
N ARG A 140 -2.34 12.51 0.57
CA ARG A 140 -3.68 12.98 0.96
C ARG A 140 -3.86 14.47 0.78
N ASP A 141 -2.86 15.16 0.23
CA ASP A 141 -2.88 16.58 -0.07
C ASP A 141 -2.67 16.77 -1.59
N PRO A 142 -3.54 17.51 -2.31
CA PRO A 142 -3.45 17.70 -3.75
C PRO A 142 -2.16 18.37 -4.25
N SER A 143 -1.41 19.08 -3.40
CA SER A 143 -0.17 19.77 -3.82
C SER A 143 0.87 18.81 -4.40
N TRP A 144 0.83 17.53 -4.05
CA TRP A 144 1.72 16.50 -4.56
C TRP A 144 1.48 16.11 -6.03
N TRP A 145 0.28 16.37 -6.58
CA TRP A 145 -0.02 16.05 -7.98
C TRP A 145 0.75 16.91 -8.98
N ASN A 146 1.26 18.07 -8.56
CA ASN A 146 2.07 18.95 -9.40
C ASN A 146 3.54 18.50 -9.49
N VAL A 147 3.93 17.44 -8.77
CA VAL A 147 5.32 16.97 -8.64
C VAL A 147 5.45 15.44 -8.71
N ILE A 148 4.56 14.80 -9.48
CA ILE A 148 4.55 13.35 -9.69
C ILE A 148 5.87 12.88 -10.29
N ASP A 149 6.44 13.66 -11.22
CA ASP A 149 7.74 13.47 -11.83
C ASP A 149 8.86 13.35 -10.78
N LYS A 150 8.89 14.24 -9.79
CA LYS A 150 9.89 14.19 -8.71
C LYS A 150 9.81 12.92 -7.86
N ILE A 151 8.59 12.40 -7.64
CA ILE A 151 8.40 11.12 -6.95
C ILE A 151 8.87 9.97 -7.84
N ALA A 152 8.59 10.04 -9.14
CA ALA A 152 9.02 9.05 -10.10
C ALA A 152 10.55 8.98 -10.21
N GLU A 153 11.25 10.12 -10.18
CA GLU A 153 12.71 10.22 -10.18
C GLU A 153 13.37 9.52 -8.98
N VAL A 154 12.69 9.44 -7.83
CA VAL A 154 13.15 8.68 -6.65
C VAL A 154 12.98 7.16 -6.84
N GLY A 155 12.34 6.71 -7.91
CA GLY A 155 12.07 5.29 -8.17
C GLY A 155 10.81 4.75 -7.49
N ILE A 156 9.93 5.62 -6.99
CA ILE A 156 8.73 5.25 -6.24
C ILE A 156 7.49 5.27 -7.15
N VAL A 157 6.57 4.33 -6.95
CA VAL A 157 5.26 4.36 -7.61
C VAL A 157 4.36 5.37 -6.89
N PHE A 158 3.85 6.36 -7.61
CA PHE A 158 2.85 7.28 -7.10
C PHE A 158 1.47 6.60 -7.13
N CYS A 159 0.77 6.55 -5.99
CA CYS A 159 -0.54 5.94 -5.86
C CYS A 159 -1.61 6.74 -6.60
N SER A 160 -2.33 6.09 -7.52
CA SER A 160 -3.57 6.62 -8.08
C SER A 160 -4.67 6.47 -7.04
N VAL A 161 -5.35 7.56 -6.70
CA VAL A 161 -6.38 7.55 -5.63
C VAL A 161 -7.69 8.10 -6.17
N ASP A 162 -8.76 7.32 -6.02
CA ASP A 162 -10.12 7.80 -6.21
C ASP A 162 -10.75 8.10 -4.85
N ALA A 163 -10.81 9.38 -4.48
CA ALA A 163 -11.33 9.82 -3.19
C ALA A 163 -11.79 11.30 -3.23
N PRO A 164 -12.57 11.76 -2.24
CA PRO A 164 -13.07 13.13 -2.18
C PRO A 164 -11.92 14.13 -2.00
N GLY A 165 -11.94 15.19 -2.80
CA GLY A 165 -10.98 16.29 -2.72
C GLY A 165 -9.58 15.99 -3.28
N LEU A 166 -9.36 14.81 -3.88
CA LEU A 166 -8.10 14.46 -4.54
C LEU A 166 -8.28 14.41 -6.06
N PRO A 167 -7.25 14.76 -6.85
CA PRO A 167 -7.32 14.65 -8.30
C PRO A 167 -7.52 13.18 -8.76
N ARG A 168 -8.58 12.93 -9.52
CA ARG A 168 -8.85 11.61 -10.14
C ARG A 168 -7.97 11.42 -11.37
N THR A 169 -6.74 10.99 -11.12
CA THR A 169 -5.73 10.78 -12.17
C THR A 169 -5.25 9.33 -12.12
N ARG A 170 -5.16 8.72 -13.30
CA ARG A 170 -4.50 7.41 -13.48
C ARG A 170 -3.02 7.69 -13.73
N ILE A 171 -2.20 7.39 -12.74
CA ILE A 171 -0.77 7.70 -12.74
C ILE A 171 0.01 6.42 -12.98
N VAL A 172 0.84 6.43 -14.02
CA VAL A 172 1.81 5.36 -14.31
C VAL A 172 3.19 5.87 -13.97
N THR A 173 3.85 5.24 -13.00
CA THR A 173 5.21 5.61 -12.59
C THR A 173 5.99 4.34 -12.28
N ASN A 174 7.29 4.35 -12.60
CA ASN A 174 8.20 3.23 -12.31
C ASN A 174 7.64 1.86 -12.73
N ASN A 175 7.11 1.79 -13.96
CA ASN A 175 6.57 0.60 -14.61
C ASN A 175 5.43 -0.08 -13.82
N ALA A 176 4.61 0.69 -13.09
CA ALA A 176 3.44 0.17 -12.38
C ALA A 176 2.32 1.22 -12.29
N ILE A 177 1.11 0.72 -12.08
CA ILE A 177 -0.04 1.48 -11.60
C ILE A 177 -0.47 0.83 -10.29
N TYR A 178 -0.61 1.63 -9.24
CA TYR A 178 -1.23 1.21 -7.98
C TYR A 178 -2.47 2.07 -7.77
N LEU A 179 -3.67 1.49 -7.90
CA LEU A 179 -4.94 2.19 -7.79
C LEU A 179 -5.64 1.84 -6.48
N ARG A 180 -6.02 2.86 -5.71
CA ARG A 180 -6.89 2.70 -4.53
C ARG A 180 -8.18 3.47 -4.71
N ILE A 181 -9.29 2.76 -4.58
CA ILE A 181 -10.63 3.28 -4.79
C ILE A 181 -11.31 3.43 -3.42
N HIS A 182 -11.38 4.66 -2.89
CA HIS A 182 -11.90 4.95 -1.55
C HIS A 182 -13.33 5.50 -1.56
N GLY A 183 -13.90 5.82 -2.71
CA GLY A 183 -15.20 6.47 -2.85
C GLY A 183 -15.07 7.92 -3.28
N TYR A 184 -15.58 8.26 -4.46
CA TYR A 184 -15.38 9.60 -5.04
C TYR A 184 -16.01 10.73 -4.22
N LYS A 185 -17.26 10.55 -3.76
CA LYS A 185 -18.02 11.60 -3.05
C LYS A 185 -17.87 11.52 -1.53
N LYS A 186 -17.63 10.34 -0.99
CA LYS A 186 -17.53 10.10 0.46
C LYS A 186 -16.52 9.02 0.77
N TRP A 187 -15.56 9.33 1.63
CA TRP A 187 -14.53 8.41 2.08
C TRP A 187 -15.13 7.13 2.67
N TYR A 188 -14.75 5.99 2.09
CA TYR A 188 -15.05 4.61 2.50
C TYR A 188 -16.54 4.25 2.59
N SER A 189 -17.44 5.14 2.16
CA SER A 189 -18.89 5.01 2.26
C SER A 189 -19.51 5.43 0.93
N TYR A 190 -19.12 4.72 -0.12
CA TYR A 190 -19.53 4.96 -1.49
C TYR A 190 -19.64 3.63 -2.24
N ILE A 191 -20.70 3.47 -3.01
CA ILE A 191 -20.90 2.33 -3.91
C ILE A 191 -20.76 2.89 -5.32
N TYR A 192 -19.74 2.44 -6.05
CA TYR A 192 -19.55 2.83 -7.44
C TYR A 192 -20.62 2.17 -8.30
N SER A 193 -21.21 2.95 -9.20
CA SER A 193 -22.05 2.43 -10.28
C SER A 193 -21.22 1.70 -11.32
N GLN A 194 -21.84 0.82 -12.11
CA GLN A 194 -21.16 0.12 -13.20
C GLN A 194 -20.47 1.11 -14.17
N ALA A 195 -21.16 2.19 -14.52
CA ALA A 195 -20.62 3.24 -15.40
C ALA A 195 -19.42 4.00 -14.81
N GLU A 196 -19.21 3.96 -13.49
CA GLU A 196 -18.00 4.54 -12.88
C GLU A 196 -16.84 3.52 -12.80
N LEU A 197 -17.13 2.22 -12.94
CA LEU A 197 -16.15 1.13 -12.92
C LEU A 197 -15.65 0.76 -14.32
N ASP A 198 -16.49 0.94 -15.35
CA ASP A 198 -16.14 0.79 -16.77
C ASP A 198 -15.14 1.88 -17.24
#